data_AF-A5FGG9-F1
#
_entry.id   AF-A5FGG9-F1
#
_cell.length_a   1.000
_cell.length_b   1.000
_cell.length_c   1.000
_cell.angle_alpha   90.00
_cell.angle_beta   90.00
_cell.angle_gamma   90.00
#
_symmetry.space_group_name_H-M   'P 1'
#
loop_
_entity.id
_entity.type
_entity.pdbx_description
1 polymer ?
#
loop_
_entity_poly.entity_id
_entity_poly.type
_entity_poly.pdbx_seq_one_letter_code
_entity_poly.pdbx_strand_id
1 'polypeptide(L)'
;MYFMILLTMISCVKKENEQWKGEGKIDHIGEFKTKSMYTIKVENNDDIISFNVSDNSKHSVVTSTEGISNIHNWYLYWDDANKALWVYSSDIGSSVWLEQNSIFSETTITYKNQDKLPVKMPKEIEKDILE
;
A
#
# COMPACT_ATOMS: atom_id res chain seq x y z
N MET A 1 52.32 20.01 -18.19
CA MET A 1 51.87 18.77 -18.85
C MET A 1 52.08 17.67 -17.82
N TYR A 2 51.14 17.28 -16.97
CA TYR A 2 49.77 16.77 -17.13
C TYR A 2 48.84 17.53 -16.17
N PHE A 3 47.73 18.16 -16.53
CA PHE A 3 46.48 17.67 -17.14
C PHE A 3 45.76 16.58 -16.33
N MET A 4 44.68 17.02 -15.67
CA MET A 4 43.47 16.28 -15.25
C MET A 4 43.59 14.87 -14.66
N ILE A 5 43.21 14.77 -13.38
CA ILE A 5 42.33 13.68 -12.90
C ILE A 5 41.20 14.39 -12.13
N LEU A 6 40.34 15.11 -12.83
CA LEU A 6 38.99 14.66 -13.25
C LEU A 6 38.25 13.91 -12.14
N LEU A 7 37.44 14.71 -11.42
CA LEU A 7 36.29 14.30 -10.63
C LEU A 7 35.53 13.12 -11.25
N THR A 8 35.56 11.96 -10.60
CA THR A 8 34.50 10.96 -10.77
C THR A 8 33.49 11.14 -9.66
N MET A 9 32.53 12.00 -9.96
CA MET A 9 31.17 11.95 -9.44
C MET A 9 30.63 10.52 -9.58
N ILE A 10 30.42 9.84 -8.46
CA ILE A 10 29.32 8.86 -8.35
C ILE A 10 28.50 9.31 -7.15
N SER A 11 27.82 10.43 -7.38
CA SER A 11 26.67 10.82 -6.57
C SER A 11 25.66 9.70 -6.71
N CYS A 12 25.50 8.93 -5.64
CA CYS A 12 24.40 7.98 -5.53
C CYS A 12 23.15 8.83 -5.35
N VAL A 13 22.55 9.24 -6.48
CA VAL A 13 21.22 9.83 -6.51
C VAL A 13 20.29 8.71 -6.04
N LYS A 14 20.07 8.63 -4.72
CA LYS A 14 18.86 8.01 -4.21
C LYS A 14 17.74 8.76 -4.91
N LYS A 15 17.07 8.11 -5.88
CA LYS A 15 15.74 8.53 -6.26
C LYS A 15 14.96 8.58 -4.97
N GLU A 16 14.70 9.78 -4.46
CA GLU A 16 13.56 9.97 -3.59
C GLU A 16 12.38 9.41 -4.40
N ASN A 17 11.93 8.21 -4.04
CA ASN A 17 10.54 7.85 -4.25
C ASN A 17 9.76 9.08 -3.79
N GLU A 18 8.91 9.62 -4.66
CA GLU A 18 8.03 10.74 -4.34
C GLU A 18 7.54 10.55 -2.90
N GLN A 19 8.04 11.38 -1.98
CA GLN A 19 8.02 11.06 -0.56
C GLN A 19 6.58 10.80 -0.15
N TRP A 20 6.26 9.54 0.15
CA TRP A 20 4.95 9.13 0.61
C TRP A 20 4.48 10.06 1.73
N LYS A 21 3.37 10.75 1.53
CA LYS A 21 2.88 11.81 2.44
C LYS A 21 1.87 11.31 3.47
N GLY A 22 1.86 10.00 3.71
CA GLY A 22 0.98 9.37 4.69
C GLY A 22 -0.41 8.98 4.19
N GLU A 23 -0.62 9.00 2.88
CA GLU A 23 -1.89 8.67 2.20
C GLU A 23 -1.64 8.43 0.70
N GLY A 24 -2.46 7.59 0.07
CA GLY A 24 -2.43 7.33 -1.38
C GLY A 24 -2.09 5.89 -1.76
N LYS A 25 -1.62 5.71 -3.01
CA LYS A 25 -1.26 4.41 -3.57
C LYS A 25 0.13 3.93 -3.12
N ILE A 26 0.23 2.65 -2.78
CA ILE A 26 1.45 1.93 -2.43
C ILE A 26 1.56 0.71 -3.35
N ASP A 27 2.51 0.73 -4.27
CA ASP A 27 2.73 -0.30 -5.30
C ASP A 27 4.14 -0.89 -5.26
N HIS A 28 4.83 -0.70 -4.14
CA HIS A 28 6.18 -1.19 -3.93
C HIS A 28 6.42 -1.60 -2.48
N ILE A 29 7.43 -2.44 -2.30
CA ILE A 29 7.88 -2.96 -1.00
C ILE A 29 8.46 -1.80 -0.17
N GLY A 30 8.21 -1.80 1.13
CA GLY A 30 8.74 -0.79 2.03
C GLY A 30 7.93 -0.62 3.30
N GLU A 31 8.30 0.40 4.07
CA GLU A 31 7.59 0.84 5.26
C GLU A 31 7.05 2.25 5.03
N PHE A 32 5.75 2.42 5.24
CA PHE A 32 4.99 3.63 4.92
C PHE A 32 4.28 4.14 6.17
N LYS A 33 4.67 5.32 6.63
CA LYS A 33 4.06 5.95 7.82
C LYS A 33 2.87 6.80 7.40
N THR A 34 1.74 6.65 8.07
CA THR A 34 0.53 7.41 7.81
C THR A 34 0.48 8.68 8.66
N LYS A 35 -0.41 9.62 8.33
CA LYS A 35 -0.60 10.84 9.13
C LYS A 35 -1.18 10.53 10.51
N SER A 36 -1.98 9.46 10.63
CA SER A 36 -2.49 8.99 11.92
C SER A 36 -1.62 7.96 12.62
N MET A 37 -0.31 7.99 12.40
CA MET A 37 0.66 7.21 13.16
C MET A 37 0.48 5.68 13.02
N TYR A 38 -0.14 5.22 11.92
CA TYR A 38 -0.03 3.82 11.51
C TYR A 38 1.24 3.61 10.70
N THR A 39 1.77 2.40 10.75
CA THR A 39 2.89 1.96 9.93
C THR A 39 2.43 0.80 9.07
N ILE A 40 2.40 1.01 7.75
CA ILE A 40 2.11 -0.02 6.76
C ILE A 40 3.43 -0.58 6.29
N LYS A 41 3.65 -1.88 6.49
CA LYS A 41 4.84 -2.58 6.02
C LYS A 41 4.42 -3.53 4.90
N VAL A 42 5.10 -3.44 3.76
CA VAL A 42 4.88 -4.30 2.60
C VAL A 42 6.18 -5.06 2.35
N GLU A 43 6.09 -6.39 2.24
CA GLU A 43 7.23 -7.30 2.10
C GLU A 43 6.97 -8.30 0.95
N ASN A 44 8.03 -8.69 0.26
CA ASN A 44 8.01 -9.78 -0.71
C ASN A 44 8.80 -10.97 -0.15
N ASN A 45 8.13 -12.09 0.07
CA ASN A 45 8.72 -13.34 0.49
C ASN A 45 8.46 -14.39 -0.59
N ASP A 46 9.51 -14.84 -1.29
CA ASP A 46 9.42 -15.86 -2.35
C ASP A 46 8.31 -15.57 -3.38
N ASP A 47 8.32 -14.36 -3.94
CA ASP A 47 7.36 -13.87 -4.95
C ASP A 47 5.92 -13.68 -4.45
N ILE A 48 5.74 -13.68 -3.12
CA ILE A 48 4.47 -13.39 -2.45
C ILE A 48 4.58 -12.07 -1.69
N ILE A 49 3.80 -11.09 -2.13
CA ILE A 49 3.55 -9.84 -1.45
C ILE A 49 2.64 -10.09 -0.25
N SER A 50 3.10 -9.60 0.90
CA SER A 50 2.37 -9.59 2.16
C SER A 50 2.44 -8.18 2.74
N PHE A 51 1.45 -7.82 3.54
CA PHE A 51 1.43 -6.54 4.20
C PHE A 51 0.94 -6.64 5.64
N ASN A 52 1.39 -5.69 6.45
CA ASN A 52 0.99 -5.52 7.83
C ASN A 52 0.75 -4.05 8.12
N VAL A 53 -0.30 -3.74 8.88
CA VAL A 53 -0.50 -2.42 9.47
C VAL A 53 -0.34 -2.53 10.96
N SER A 54 0.50 -1.68 11.53
CA SER A 54 0.70 -1.58 12.97
C SER A 54 0.37 -0.19 13.48
N ASP A 55 -0.15 -0.12 14.71
CA ASP A 55 -0.39 1.14 15.41
C ASP A 55 0.92 1.76 15.94
N ASN A 56 0.82 2.91 16.62
CA ASN A 56 1.98 3.59 17.20
C ASN A 56 2.66 2.79 18.33
N SER A 57 1.97 1.80 18.89
CA SER A 57 2.51 0.85 19.89
C SER A 57 3.19 -0.36 19.23
N LYS A 58 3.28 -0.39 17.90
CA LYS A 58 3.75 -1.52 17.08
C LYS A 58 2.88 -2.77 17.20
N HIS A 59 1.64 -2.62 17.67
CA HIS A 59 0.67 -3.70 17.67
C HIS A 59 0.10 -3.86 16.25
N SER A 60 0.14 -5.08 15.73
CA SER A 60 -0.43 -5.41 14.42
C SER A 60 -1.95 -5.32 14.46
N VAL A 61 -2.54 -4.40 13.69
CA VAL A 61 -4.00 -4.20 13.58
C VAL A 61 -4.59 -4.76 12.29
N VAL A 62 -3.77 -4.91 11.25
CA VAL A 62 -4.14 -5.58 9.99
C VAL A 62 -2.97 -6.45 9.54
N THR A 63 -3.28 -7.66 9.06
CA THR A 63 -2.31 -8.55 8.43
C THR A 63 -2.95 -9.11 7.17
N SER A 64 -2.19 -9.17 6.07
CA SER A 64 -2.63 -9.83 4.85
C SER A 64 -3.06 -11.27 5.15
N THR A 65 -4.33 -11.57 4.88
CA THR A 65 -4.94 -12.89 5.05
C THR A 65 -4.54 -13.83 3.91
N GLU A 66 -4.40 -13.29 2.71
CA GLU A 66 -3.99 -13.99 1.50
C GLU A 66 -2.67 -13.40 0.97
N GLY A 67 -1.84 -14.26 0.39
CA GLY A 67 -0.62 -13.84 -0.28
C GLY A 67 -0.93 -13.37 -1.69
N ILE A 68 -0.48 -12.16 -2.05
CA ILE A 68 -0.63 -11.62 -3.40
C ILE A 68 0.62 -11.98 -4.20
N SER A 69 0.49 -12.52 -5.40
CA SER A 69 1.70 -12.78 -6.20
C SER A 69 2.32 -11.48 -6.72
N ASN A 70 3.64 -11.36 -6.65
CA ASN A 70 4.37 -10.20 -7.14
C ASN A 70 4.40 -10.07 -8.67
N ILE A 71 3.99 -11.11 -9.40
CA ILE A 71 3.92 -11.10 -10.88
C ILE A 71 2.64 -10.43 -11.39
N HIS A 72 1.62 -10.39 -10.54
CA HIS A 72 0.32 -9.80 -10.82
C HIS A 72 0.34 -8.31 -10.48
N ASN A 73 -0.56 -7.53 -11.09
CA ASN A 73 -0.71 -6.13 -10.72
C ASN A 73 -1.31 -6.07 -9.32
N TRP A 74 -0.62 -5.40 -8.40
CA TRP A 74 -1.07 -5.23 -7.03
C TRP A 74 -0.75 -3.83 -6.55
N TYR A 75 -1.55 -3.34 -5.62
CA TYR A 75 -1.23 -2.16 -4.84
C TYR A 75 -2.15 -2.07 -3.63
N LEU A 76 -1.68 -1.34 -2.62
CA LEU A 76 -2.50 -0.89 -1.52
C LEU A 76 -2.88 0.58 -1.76
N TYR A 77 -3.96 1.02 -1.15
CA TYR A 77 -4.28 2.44 -1.06
C TYR A 77 -4.68 2.79 0.37
N TRP A 78 -3.94 3.69 1.02
CA TRP A 78 -4.30 4.19 2.34
C TRP A 78 -5.13 5.46 2.20
N ASP A 79 -6.35 5.44 2.75
CA ASP A 79 -7.21 6.59 2.96
C ASP A 79 -7.15 6.97 4.44
N ASP A 80 -6.38 8.02 4.73
CA ASP A 80 -6.19 8.49 6.10
C ASP A 80 -7.46 9.13 6.67
N ALA A 81 -8.31 9.74 5.85
CA ALA A 81 -9.53 10.40 6.33
C ALA A 81 -10.53 9.38 6.90
N ASN A 82 -10.64 8.23 6.26
CA ASN A 82 -11.59 7.19 6.65
C ASN A 82 -10.95 6.02 7.42
N LYS A 83 -9.63 6.04 7.66
CA LYS A 83 -8.89 4.90 8.25
C LYS A 83 -9.18 3.61 7.50
N ALA A 84 -9.07 3.69 6.18
CA ALA A 84 -9.33 2.58 5.29
C ALA A 84 -8.05 2.20 4.54
N LEU A 85 -7.72 0.91 4.57
CA LEU A 85 -6.70 0.32 3.71
C LEU A 85 -7.41 -0.47 2.62
N TRP A 86 -7.30 0.00 1.39
CA TRP A 86 -7.77 -0.72 0.24
C TRP A 86 -6.65 -1.59 -0.32
N VAL A 87 -7.03 -2.77 -0.79
CA VAL A 87 -6.14 -3.77 -1.36
C VAL A 87 -6.68 -4.11 -2.74
N TYR A 88 -5.83 -4.03 -3.75
CA TYR A 88 -6.12 -4.52 -5.08
C TYR A 88 -5.05 -5.52 -5.51
N SER A 89 -5.50 -6.62 -6.09
CA SER A 89 -4.68 -7.51 -6.89
C SER A 89 -5.45 -8.11 -8.05
N SER A 90 -4.80 -8.25 -9.20
CA SER A 90 -5.40 -8.90 -10.37
C SER A 90 -5.59 -10.43 -10.23
N ASP A 91 -4.95 -11.09 -9.25
CA ASP A 91 -5.09 -12.55 -9.01
C ASP A 91 -6.14 -12.91 -7.96
N ILE A 92 -6.20 -12.18 -6.85
CA ILE A 92 -7.10 -12.44 -5.72
C ILE A 92 -8.28 -11.45 -5.63
N GLY A 93 -8.30 -10.40 -6.45
CA GLY A 93 -9.35 -9.38 -6.47
C GLY A 93 -9.07 -8.22 -5.52
N SER A 94 -10.13 -7.61 -4.97
CA SER A 94 -10.00 -6.40 -4.16
C SER A 94 -10.72 -6.53 -2.82
N SER A 95 -10.14 -5.94 -1.78
CA SER A 95 -10.74 -5.84 -0.45
C SER A 95 -10.48 -4.48 0.17
N VAL A 96 -11.25 -4.15 1.20
CA VAL A 96 -11.02 -2.97 2.02
C VAL A 96 -11.04 -3.36 3.49
N TRP A 97 -10.03 -2.92 4.21
CA TRP A 97 -9.96 -2.96 5.66
C TRP A 97 -10.39 -1.61 6.20
N LEU A 98 -11.43 -1.59 7.03
CA LEU A 98 -11.95 -0.36 7.61
C LEU A 98 -11.86 -0.43 9.14
N GLU A 99 -11.37 0.65 9.74
CA GLU A 99 -11.39 0.81 11.19
C GLU A 99 -12.79 1.26 11.67
N GLN A 100 -13.41 0.46 12.55
CA GLN A 100 -14.63 0.82 13.26
C GLN A 100 -14.48 0.50 14.74
N ASN A 101 -14.69 1.50 15.61
CA ASN A 101 -14.53 1.35 17.06
C ASN A 101 -13.13 0.80 17.46
N SER A 102 -12.07 1.26 16.80
CA SER A 102 -10.67 0.80 16.99
C SER A 102 -10.39 -0.65 16.57
N ILE A 103 -11.27 -1.25 15.77
CA ILE A 103 -11.10 -2.61 15.24
C ILE A 103 -11.15 -2.52 13.71
N PHE A 104 -10.14 -3.11 13.05
CA PHE A 104 -10.16 -3.26 11.61
C PHE A 104 -10.93 -4.51 11.19
N SER A 105 -11.79 -4.35 10.20
CA SER A 105 -12.51 -5.47 9.57
C SER A 105 -12.33 -5.45 8.06
N GLU A 106 -12.03 -6.61 7.48
CA GLU A 106 -11.95 -6.80 6.03
C GLU A 106 -13.34 -6.96 5.40
N THR A 107 -13.51 -6.36 4.23
CA THR A 107 -14.64 -6.60 3.33
C THR A 107 -14.13 -6.82 1.92
N THR A 108 -14.33 -8.00 1.36
CA THR A 108 -14.08 -8.29 -0.06
C THR A 108 -15.04 -7.48 -0.92
N ILE A 109 -14.49 -6.83 -1.94
CA ILE A 109 -15.24 -6.01 -2.88
C ILE A 109 -15.71 -6.89 -4.03
N THR A 110 -16.99 -6.77 -4.34
CA THR A 110 -17.66 -7.46 -5.43
C THR A 110 -18.57 -6.46 -6.13
N TYR A 111 -18.96 -6.76 -7.37
CA TYR A 111 -19.94 -5.96 -8.10
C TYR A 111 -21.25 -5.75 -7.32
N LYS A 112 -21.63 -6.69 -6.44
CA LYS A 112 -22.90 -6.64 -5.67
C LYS A 112 -22.86 -5.71 -4.46
N ASN A 113 -21.68 -5.40 -3.92
CA ASN A 113 -21.53 -4.63 -2.68
C ASN A 113 -20.69 -3.34 -2.84
N GLN A 114 -20.11 -3.07 -3.99
CA GLN A 114 -19.30 -1.86 -4.22
C GLN A 114 -20.05 -0.56 -3.90
N ASP A 115 -21.35 -0.46 -4.22
CA ASP A 115 -22.18 0.72 -3.93
C ASP A 115 -22.66 0.80 -2.47
N LYS A 116 -22.41 -0.25 -1.67
CA LYS A 116 -22.83 -0.38 -0.27
C LYS A 116 -21.67 -0.23 0.70
N LEU A 117 -20.47 0.06 0.20
CA LEU A 117 -19.31 0.27 1.05
C LEU A 117 -19.53 1.54 1.89
N PRO A 118 -19.17 1.51 3.19
CA PRO A 118 -19.32 2.66 4.08
C PRO A 118 -18.36 3.82 3.75
N VAL A 119 -17.41 3.58 2.84
CA VAL A 119 -16.37 4.52 2.41
C VAL A 119 -16.29 4.54 0.89
N LYS A 120 -15.95 5.70 0.32
CA LYS A 120 -15.83 5.86 -1.13
C LYS A 120 -14.57 5.18 -1.63
N MET A 121 -14.72 4.32 -2.65
CA MET A 121 -13.60 3.66 -3.32
C MET A 121 -12.66 4.67 -3.99
N PRO A 122 -11.33 4.51 -3.87
CA PRO A 122 -10.35 5.26 -4.65
C PRO A 122 -10.58 5.04 -6.15
N LYS A 123 -10.41 6.09 -6.95
CA LYS A 123 -10.64 6.04 -8.40
C LYS A 123 -9.69 5.07 -9.10
N GLU A 124 -8.53 4.85 -8.51
CA GLU A 124 -7.51 3.90 -8.96
C GLU A 124 -8.09 2.48 -8.95
N ILE A 125 -8.73 2.09 -7.85
CA ILE A 125 -9.33 0.75 -7.67
C ILE A 125 -10.61 0.63 -8.48
N GLU A 126 -11.43 1.68 -8.52
CA GLU A 126 -12.67 1.69 -9.29
C GLU A 126 -12.41 1.39 -10.77
N LYS A 127 -11.35 1.96 -11.35
CA LYS A 127 -10.96 1.66 -12.74
C LYS A 127 -10.55 0.20 -12.92
N ASP A 128 -9.70 -0.31 -12.03
CA ASP A 128 -9.12 -1.64 -12.18
C ASP A 128 -10.10 -2.79 -11.86
N ILE A 129 -11.25 -2.51 -11.25
CA ILE A 129 -12.36 -3.46 -11.05
C ILE A 129 -13.32 -3.51 -12.26
N LEU A 130 -13.43 -2.40 -13.02
CA LEU A 130 -14.42 -2.24 -14.10
C LEU A 130 -13.88 -2.61 -15.49
N GLU A 131 -12.57 -2.79 -15.64
CA GLU A 131 -11.89 -3.25 -16.87
C GLU A 131 -11.78 -4.78 -16.95
#